data_AF-A0A161III7-F1
#
_entry.id   AF-A0A161III7-F1
#
_cell.length_a   1.000
_cell.length_b   1.000
_cell.length_c   1.000
_cell.angle_alpha   90.00
_cell.angle_beta   90.00
_cell.angle_gamma   90.00
#
_symmetry.space_group_name_H-M   'P 1'
#
loop_
_entity.id
_entity.type
_entity.pdbx_description
1 polymer ?
#
loop_
_entity_poly.entity_id
_entity_poly.type
_entity_poly.pdbx_seq_one_letter_code
_entity_poly.pdbx_strand_id
1 'polypeptide(L)'
;MKPTEEHNDKAETQVHYETPEQKVQNTHSVQLWREYFSERFETFERRKLQTVSFRDLVDGKDTSYTFVHIYRDYYPALLNAGQFFDEDIALLYKYHVQIETLLRLFSFESQYGVATYMQSNFDATVEKLCDQMYITLKQINSDKLLDENKKLVEESLRNFQSLYEIPAKWGHLLFYLFQISWSLLYMEQAWVSKYEKQLLEEKESGKTSQMLELALVHFAFASGNEELAFKRLAQCEKKVDMVHYLVWMKLLVDKQEWDRLLLWLLDLKPYFLEGVGTYYYHSDSREFFHEYLSYFWKYAQHTGDEDQYEEMLIEFLPITFYEYGEYLMVIGEHERWVELQVIMGYSPELIQRKDLKEVVSFQKESALPIYHQAIDRLINERTRKSYQSAIKHLKTLRSLYFDLGEEERFSQYINQIATVYGRLRAFQEELRKGKFIS
;
A
#
# COMPACT_ATOMS: atom_id res chain seq x y z
N MET A 1 83.71 39.30 13.44
CA MET A 1 82.28 39.26 13.82
C MET A 1 81.44 39.12 12.56
N LYS A 2 81.09 37.89 12.18
CA LYS A 2 79.71 37.43 11.98
C LYS A 2 79.75 35.95 11.55
N PRO A 3 78.83 35.12 12.06
CA PRO A 3 78.98 33.66 12.05
C PRO A 3 78.19 33.00 10.92
N THR A 4 78.71 31.82 10.60
CA THR A 4 78.10 30.55 10.18
C THR A 4 76.59 30.50 9.90
N GLU A 5 76.28 29.93 8.73
CA GLU A 5 74.97 29.47 8.30
C GLU A 5 74.42 28.38 9.24
N GLU A 6 73.26 28.65 9.84
CA GLU A 6 72.38 27.61 10.41
C GLU A 6 71.25 27.33 9.41
N HIS A 7 71.29 26.14 8.81
CA HIS A 7 70.11 25.50 8.23
C HIS A 7 69.06 25.33 9.32
N ASN A 8 67.95 26.07 9.22
CA ASN A 8 66.76 25.81 10.02
C ASN A 8 65.73 25.13 9.12
N ASP A 9 65.78 23.80 9.17
CA ASP A 9 64.82 22.89 8.57
C ASP A 9 63.50 23.01 9.37
N LYS A 10 62.64 23.95 8.96
CA LYS A 10 61.26 24.00 9.45
C LYS A 10 60.37 23.35 8.40
N ALA A 11 60.14 22.06 8.60
CA ALA A 11 58.96 21.38 8.11
C ALA A 11 57.72 22.09 8.69
N GLU A 12 57.19 23.08 7.96
CA GLU A 12 55.84 23.57 8.18
C GLU A 12 54.88 22.47 7.74
N THR A 13 54.48 21.68 8.74
CA THR A 13 53.34 20.75 8.68
C THR A 13 52.13 21.55 8.20
N GLN A 14 51.84 21.50 6.89
CA GLN A 14 50.57 21.94 6.34
C GLN A 14 49.49 21.04 6.96
N VAL A 15 48.84 21.54 8.01
CA VAL A 15 47.57 21.00 8.47
C VAL A 15 46.58 21.29 7.34
N HIS A 16 46.39 20.32 6.44
CA HIS A 16 45.29 20.35 5.50
C HIS A 16 44.01 20.33 6.33
N TYR A 17 43.41 21.50 6.53
CA TYR A 17 42.04 21.59 7.01
C TYR A 17 41.15 21.06 5.90
N GLU A 18 40.79 19.79 5.99
CA GLU A 18 39.75 19.22 5.14
C GLU A 18 38.46 20.02 5.37
N THR A 19 37.80 20.46 4.30
CA THR A 19 36.48 21.06 4.41
C THR A 19 35.51 20.02 4.99
N PRO A 20 34.45 20.40 5.71
CA PRO A 20 33.51 19.43 6.29
C PRO A 20 33.00 18.41 5.27
N GLU A 21 32.82 18.81 4.01
CA GLU A 21 32.39 17.96 2.91
C GLU A 21 33.47 16.95 2.48
N GLN A 22 34.76 17.29 2.58
CA GLN A 22 35.86 16.38 2.26
C GLN A 22 35.91 15.16 3.19
N LYS A 23 35.34 15.25 4.40
CA LYS A 23 35.26 14.12 5.35
C LYS A 23 34.39 12.96 4.85
N VAL A 24 33.41 13.21 3.97
CA VAL A 24 32.47 12.20 3.48
C VAL A 24 32.62 11.89 1.99
N GLN A 25 33.41 12.67 1.26
CA GLN A 25 33.67 12.45 -0.16
C GLN A 25 34.49 11.17 -0.35
N ASN A 26 33.90 10.21 -1.06
CA ASN A 26 34.48 8.92 -1.35
C ASN A 26 35.00 8.16 -0.11
N THR A 27 34.39 8.42 1.05
CA THR A 27 34.74 7.78 2.33
C THR A 27 33.97 6.46 2.46
N HIS A 28 34.66 5.34 2.64
CA HIS A 28 34.03 4.02 2.77
C HIS A 28 33.93 3.64 4.26
N SER A 29 33.22 4.44 5.05
CA SER A 29 32.93 4.11 6.46
C SER A 29 31.61 4.74 6.89
N VAL A 30 30.69 3.90 7.36
CA VAL A 30 29.39 4.37 7.86
C VAL A 30 29.58 5.16 9.16
N GLN A 31 30.58 4.80 9.98
CA GLN A 31 30.89 5.55 11.20
C GLN A 31 31.26 7.00 10.89
N LEU A 32 32.17 7.23 9.93
CA LEU A 32 32.57 8.58 9.54
C LEU A 32 31.40 9.38 8.96
N TRP A 33 30.53 8.74 8.19
CA TRP A 33 29.30 9.38 7.71
C TRP A 33 28.40 9.84 8.87
N ARG A 34 28.18 9.00 9.88
CA ARG A 34 27.35 9.34 11.05
C ARG A 34 27.94 10.47 11.89
N GLU A 35 29.25 10.46 12.08
CA GLU A 35 29.96 11.54 12.79
C GLU A 35 29.75 12.88 12.06
N TYR A 36 29.90 12.88 10.73
CA TYR A 36 29.61 14.03 9.90
C TYR A 36 28.14 14.47 9.99
N PHE A 37 27.20 13.54 9.91
CA PHE A 37 25.77 13.85 10.02
C PHE A 37 25.44 14.52 11.35
N SER A 38 25.96 13.97 12.44
CA SER A 38 25.74 14.50 13.79
C SER A 38 26.34 15.90 13.94
N GLU A 39 27.58 16.11 13.50
CA GLU A 39 28.25 17.43 13.51
C GLU A 39 27.44 18.48 12.71
N ARG A 40 26.92 18.07 11.54
CA ARG A 40 26.08 18.92 10.68
C ARG A 40 24.74 19.23 11.32
N PHE A 41 24.09 18.25 11.94
CA PHE A 41 22.80 18.44 12.59
C PHE A 41 22.93 19.40 13.77
N GLU A 42 23.93 19.23 14.64
CA GLU A 42 24.17 20.15 15.76
C GLU A 42 24.40 21.59 15.30
N THR A 43 25.17 21.76 14.22
CA THR A 43 25.42 23.08 13.63
C THR A 43 24.15 23.68 13.03
N PHE A 44 23.38 22.87 12.31
CA PHE A 44 22.11 23.26 11.70
C PHE A 44 21.09 23.68 12.75
N GLU A 45 20.87 22.84 13.76
CA GLU A 45 19.90 23.08 14.83
C GLU A 45 20.28 24.31 15.66
N ARG A 46 21.56 24.46 16.03
CA ARG A 46 22.05 25.65 16.72
C ARG A 46 21.75 26.93 15.95
N ARG A 47 21.97 26.94 14.62
CA ARG A 47 21.69 28.11 13.77
C ARG A 47 20.19 28.42 13.73
N LYS A 48 19.34 27.40 13.59
CA LYS A 48 17.88 27.58 13.59
C LYS A 48 17.37 28.09 14.94
N LEU A 49 17.85 27.51 16.04
CA LEU A 49 17.50 27.94 17.40
C LEU A 49 17.94 29.37 17.72
N GLN A 50 19.08 29.84 17.19
CA GLN A 50 19.54 31.23 17.35
C GLN A 50 18.64 32.25 16.64
N THR A 51 17.93 31.84 15.58
CA THR A 51 17.01 32.71 14.85
C THR A 51 15.60 32.75 15.43
N VAL A 52 15.32 32.00 16.50
CA VAL A 52 14.00 31.93 17.15
C VAL A 52 13.85 33.04 18.20
N SER A 53 12.83 33.91 18.05
CA SER A 53 12.47 34.89 19.07
C SER A 53 11.71 34.24 20.23
N PHE A 54 11.97 34.70 21.47
CA PHE A 54 11.25 34.28 22.69
C PHE A 54 9.72 34.44 22.57
N ARG A 55 9.26 35.37 21.73
CA ARG A 55 7.83 35.62 21.48
C ARG A 55 7.21 34.55 20.57
N ASP A 56 7.99 34.02 19.63
CA ASP A 56 7.56 32.98 18.69
C ASP A 56 7.42 31.61 19.39
N LEU A 57 8.22 31.38 20.44
CA LEU A 57 8.10 30.22 21.33
C LEU A 57 6.81 30.24 22.17
N VAL A 58 6.27 31.42 22.49
CA VAL A 58 5.08 31.59 23.35
C VAL A 58 3.78 31.67 22.55
N ASP A 59 3.81 32.30 21.36
CA ASP A 59 2.60 32.56 20.56
C ASP A 59 2.24 31.42 19.58
N GLY A 60 3.06 30.36 19.48
CA GLY A 60 2.79 29.21 18.60
C GLY A 60 2.69 29.57 17.10
N LYS A 61 3.27 30.70 16.70
CA LYS A 61 3.28 31.18 15.31
C LYS A 61 4.48 30.62 14.54
N ASP A 62 4.11 29.93 13.48
CA ASP A 62 4.79 29.12 12.46
C ASP A 62 6.19 29.48 11.87
N THR A 63 7.11 30.17 12.56
CA THR A 63 8.32 30.71 11.86
C THR A 63 9.71 30.42 12.41
N SER A 64 9.90 29.58 13.44
CA SER A 64 11.19 29.56 14.11
C SER A 64 12.03 28.27 13.90
N TYR A 65 11.48 27.09 14.16
CA TYR A 65 12.09 25.79 13.82
C TYR A 65 11.01 24.70 13.82
N THR A 66 10.94 23.91 12.75
CA THR A 66 9.94 22.85 12.56
C THR A 66 10.58 21.67 11.85
N PHE A 67 9.98 20.48 11.95
CA PHE A 67 10.42 19.28 11.24
C PHE A 67 10.58 19.48 9.72
N VAL A 68 9.82 20.42 9.13
CA VAL A 68 9.91 20.76 7.70
C VAL A 68 11.32 21.21 7.33
N HIS A 69 12.01 21.91 8.22
CA HIS A 69 13.40 22.33 7.99
C HIS A 69 14.37 21.14 8.00
N ILE A 70 14.11 20.11 8.81
CA ILE A 70 14.90 18.88 8.79
C ILE A 70 14.79 18.24 7.40
N TYR A 71 13.58 18.12 6.87
CA TYR A 71 13.35 17.50 5.57
C TYR A 71 13.74 18.39 4.36
N ARG A 72 13.59 19.72 4.44
CA ARG A 72 13.85 20.65 3.32
C ARG A 72 15.24 21.25 3.28
N ASP A 73 15.90 21.40 4.43
CA ASP A 73 17.21 22.06 4.51
C ASP A 73 18.30 21.04 4.87
N TYR A 74 18.13 20.30 5.97
CA TYR A 74 19.16 19.36 6.46
C TYR A 74 19.33 18.14 5.55
N TYR A 75 18.22 17.48 5.18
CA TYR A 75 18.27 16.29 4.33
C TYR A 75 18.93 16.54 2.96
N PRO A 76 18.56 17.57 2.17
CA PRO A 76 19.24 17.84 0.90
C PRO A 76 20.71 18.27 1.09
N ALA A 77 21.04 18.96 2.19
CA ALA A 77 22.42 19.35 2.46
C ALA A 77 23.33 18.13 2.68
N LEU A 78 22.85 17.08 3.34
CA LEU A 78 23.59 15.83 3.49
C LEU A 78 23.73 15.07 2.17
N LEU A 79 22.66 15.01 1.37
CA LEU A 79 22.70 14.37 0.05
C LEU A 79 23.74 15.03 -0.87
N ASN A 80 23.81 16.36 -0.88
CA ASN A 80 24.75 17.10 -1.72
C ASN A 80 26.22 16.98 -1.26
N ALA A 81 26.46 16.62 0.00
CA ALA A 81 27.81 16.49 0.54
C ALA A 81 28.49 15.17 0.11
N GLY A 82 27.72 14.10 -0.08
CA GLY A 82 28.24 12.79 -0.47
C GLY A 82 28.51 12.70 -1.96
N GLN A 83 29.79 12.71 -2.34
CA GLN A 83 30.21 12.43 -3.71
C GLN A 83 31.10 11.19 -3.71
N PHE A 84 30.74 10.19 -4.53
CA PHE A 84 31.42 8.90 -4.59
C PHE A 84 31.70 8.54 -6.05
N PHE A 85 32.78 7.81 -6.29
CA PHE A 85 33.07 7.29 -7.63
C PHE A 85 32.20 6.07 -7.96
N ASP A 86 31.84 5.28 -6.96
CA ASP A 86 30.96 4.12 -7.11
C ASP A 86 29.50 4.49 -6.80
N GLU A 87 28.61 4.17 -7.74
CA GLU A 87 27.19 4.48 -7.65
C GLU A 87 26.47 3.71 -6.53
N ASP A 88 26.83 2.45 -6.30
CA ASP A 88 26.21 1.62 -5.26
C ASP A 88 26.61 2.13 -3.86
N ILE A 89 27.85 2.60 -3.70
CA ILE A 89 28.30 3.26 -2.47
C ILE A 89 27.59 4.61 -2.28
N ALA A 90 27.38 5.37 -3.36
CA ALA A 90 26.61 6.62 -3.30
C ALA A 90 25.16 6.36 -2.85
N LEU A 91 24.53 5.30 -3.36
CA LEU A 91 23.18 4.89 -2.96
C LEU A 91 23.16 4.38 -1.52
N LEU A 92 24.17 3.64 -1.07
CA LEU A 92 24.30 3.23 0.34
C LEU A 92 24.45 4.45 1.27
N TYR A 93 25.29 5.43 0.90
CA TYR A 93 25.39 6.70 1.63
C TYR A 93 24.03 7.42 1.69
N LYS A 94 23.32 7.51 0.56
CA LYS A 94 21.97 8.11 0.51
C LYS A 94 21.00 7.39 1.44
N TYR A 95 21.04 6.05 1.49
CA TYR A 95 20.23 5.26 2.42
C TYR A 95 20.55 5.60 3.89
N HIS A 96 21.83 5.80 4.24
CA HIS A 96 22.22 6.25 5.57
C HIS A 96 21.80 7.69 5.89
N VAL A 97 21.83 8.60 4.92
CA VAL A 97 21.29 9.95 5.07
C VAL A 97 19.79 9.91 5.36
N GLN A 98 19.05 8.99 4.72
CA GLN A 98 17.63 8.80 4.97
C GLN A 98 17.36 8.23 6.37
N ILE A 99 18.11 7.21 6.81
CA ILE A 99 18.05 6.69 8.19
C ILE A 99 18.26 7.82 9.19
N GLU A 100 19.33 8.59 9.02
CA GLU A 100 19.66 9.70 9.91
C GLU A 100 18.53 10.73 9.94
N THR A 101 18.04 11.15 8.78
CA THR A 101 16.95 12.12 8.68
C THR A 101 15.70 11.64 9.40
N LEU A 102 15.36 10.36 9.25
CA LEU A 102 14.23 9.72 9.91
C LEU A 102 14.38 9.75 11.45
N LEU A 103 15.56 9.38 11.96
CA LEU A 103 15.87 9.46 13.39
C LEU A 103 15.75 10.89 13.93
N ARG A 104 16.18 11.90 13.16
CA ARG A 104 16.05 13.32 13.54
C ARG A 104 14.60 13.81 13.53
N LEU A 105 13.76 13.31 12.63
CA LEU A 105 12.33 13.61 12.65
C LEU A 105 11.67 13.05 13.92
N PHE A 106 12.00 11.82 14.31
CA PHE A 106 11.46 11.23 15.53
C PHE A 106 12.03 11.84 16.81
N SER A 107 13.30 12.25 16.80
CA SER A 107 13.87 12.99 17.93
C SER A 107 13.21 14.36 18.08
N PHE A 108 12.95 15.06 16.96
CA PHE A 108 12.22 16.33 16.96
C PHE A 108 10.81 16.15 17.54
N GLU A 109 10.07 15.14 17.07
CA GLU A 109 8.73 14.87 17.57
C GLU A 109 8.73 14.53 19.07
N SER A 110 9.70 13.77 19.54
CA SER A 110 9.84 13.41 20.95
C SER A 110 10.21 14.61 21.83
N GLN A 111 11.02 15.54 21.31
CA GLN A 111 11.54 16.68 22.08
C GLN A 111 10.61 17.91 22.05
N TYR A 112 10.03 18.22 20.90
CA TYR A 112 9.26 19.45 20.67
C TYR A 112 7.75 19.17 20.47
N GLY A 113 7.37 17.94 20.17
CA GLY A 113 6.03 17.62 19.71
C GLY A 113 5.75 18.11 18.29
N VAL A 114 4.63 17.64 17.73
CA VAL A 114 4.12 18.11 16.44
C VAL A 114 2.76 18.75 16.69
N ALA A 115 2.55 19.96 16.19
CA ALA A 115 1.29 20.66 16.32
C ALA A 115 0.18 19.91 15.55
N THR A 116 -1.03 19.82 16.12
CA THR A 116 -2.13 19.00 15.56
C THR A 116 -2.44 19.29 14.09
N TYR A 117 -2.39 20.56 13.68
CA TYR A 117 -2.65 20.96 12.28
C TYR A 117 -1.53 20.56 11.30
N MET A 118 -0.35 20.20 11.82
CA MET A 118 0.81 19.75 11.05
C MET A 118 1.03 18.23 11.13
N GLN A 119 0.22 17.50 11.91
CA GLN A 119 0.38 16.07 12.12
C GLN A 119 0.33 15.30 10.80
N SER A 120 -0.70 15.53 9.98
CA SER A 120 -0.82 14.85 8.67
C SER A 120 0.35 15.16 7.73
N ASN A 121 0.94 16.35 7.82
CA ASN A 121 2.12 16.71 7.02
C ASN A 121 3.39 16.03 7.56
N PHE A 122 3.50 15.87 8.88
CA PHE A 122 4.58 15.10 9.50
C PHE A 122 4.51 13.64 9.09
N ASP A 123 3.33 13.02 9.23
CA ASP A 123 3.08 11.62 8.88
C ASP A 123 3.41 11.37 7.40
N ALA A 124 2.89 12.20 6.50
CA ALA A 124 3.19 12.12 5.06
C ALA A 124 4.68 12.35 4.73
N THR A 125 5.39 13.17 5.52
CA THR A 125 6.84 13.39 5.33
C THR A 125 7.62 12.14 5.72
N VAL A 126 7.24 11.49 6.81
CA VAL A 126 7.84 10.24 7.30
C VAL A 126 7.58 9.11 6.30
N GLU A 127 6.33 8.90 5.87
CA GLU A 127 5.96 7.88 4.89
C GLU A 127 6.71 8.07 3.57
N LYS A 128 6.76 9.30 3.05
CA LYS A 128 7.50 9.64 1.83
C LYS A 128 8.99 9.33 1.96
N LEU A 129 9.59 9.53 3.13
CA LEU A 129 10.99 9.21 3.36
C LEU A 129 11.20 7.69 3.35
N CYS A 130 10.31 6.92 3.98
CA CYS A 130 10.33 5.46 3.94
C CYS A 130 10.17 4.91 2.51
N ASP A 131 9.31 5.50 1.68
CA ASP A 131 9.19 5.15 0.26
C ASP A 131 10.47 5.44 -0.53
N GLN A 132 11.12 6.58 -0.26
CA GLN A 132 12.41 6.90 -0.87
C GLN A 132 13.52 5.94 -0.44
N MET A 133 13.49 5.43 0.79
CA MET A 133 14.40 4.39 1.27
C MET A 133 14.21 3.10 0.47
N TYR A 134 12.96 2.68 0.25
CA TYR A 134 12.66 1.53 -0.60
C TYR A 134 13.20 1.68 -2.02
N ILE A 135 12.93 2.84 -2.66
CA ILE A 135 13.42 3.12 -4.02
C ILE A 135 14.95 3.10 -4.06
N THR A 136 15.61 3.67 -3.05
CA THR A 136 17.07 3.72 -2.97
C THR A 136 17.65 2.31 -2.82
N LEU A 137 17.10 1.50 -1.91
CA LEU A 137 17.52 0.11 -1.73
C LEU A 137 17.33 -0.74 -2.99
N LYS A 138 16.25 -0.53 -3.73
CA LYS A 138 15.97 -1.24 -4.99
C LYS A 138 16.98 -0.92 -6.11
N GLN A 139 17.59 0.27 -6.08
CA GLN A 139 18.57 0.70 -7.08
C GLN A 139 19.97 0.14 -6.79
N ILE A 140 20.24 -0.27 -5.55
CA ILE A 140 21.54 -0.81 -5.15
C ILE A 140 21.74 -2.20 -5.74
N ASN A 141 22.90 -2.44 -6.38
CA ASN A 141 23.36 -3.79 -6.66
C ASN A 141 23.97 -4.40 -5.38
N SER A 142 23.14 -5.07 -4.59
CA SER A 142 23.55 -5.62 -3.29
C SER A 142 24.57 -6.75 -3.40
N ASP A 143 24.48 -7.59 -4.44
CA ASP A 143 25.45 -8.66 -4.69
C ASP A 143 26.86 -8.07 -4.91
N LYS A 144 26.97 -7.05 -5.78
CA LYS A 144 28.23 -6.35 -6.02
C LYS A 144 28.78 -5.69 -4.75
N LEU A 145 27.92 -4.99 -3.97
CA LEU A 145 28.36 -4.36 -2.72
C LEU A 145 28.83 -5.38 -1.68
N LEU A 146 28.14 -6.52 -1.56
CA LEU A 146 28.52 -7.58 -0.63
C LEU A 146 29.85 -8.23 -1.04
N ASP A 147 30.10 -8.38 -2.34
CA ASP A 147 31.35 -8.95 -2.85
C ASP A 147 32.54 -7.99 -2.70
N GLU A 148 32.38 -6.73 -3.07
CA GLU A 148 33.48 -5.75 -3.12
C GLU A 148 33.68 -5.00 -1.80
N ASN A 149 32.60 -4.77 -1.04
CA ASN A 149 32.55 -3.86 0.11
C ASN A 149 31.85 -4.48 1.33
N LYS A 150 31.97 -5.81 1.55
CA LYS A 150 31.31 -6.52 2.66
C LYS A 150 31.38 -5.83 4.03
N LYS A 151 32.56 -5.30 4.38
CA LYS A 151 32.78 -4.61 5.67
C LYS A 151 31.92 -3.35 5.79
N LEU A 152 31.78 -2.59 4.70
CA LEU A 152 30.95 -1.39 4.68
C LEU A 152 29.46 -1.76 4.86
N VAL A 153 29.01 -2.83 4.21
CA VAL A 153 27.64 -3.34 4.38
C VAL A 153 27.41 -3.88 5.82
N GLU A 154 28.43 -4.50 6.44
CA GLU A 154 28.34 -4.92 7.85
C GLU A 154 28.25 -3.70 8.80
N GLU A 155 29.01 -2.63 8.54
CA GLU A 155 28.85 -1.36 9.27
C GLU A 155 27.46 -0.76 9.06
N SER A 156 26.92 -0.86 7.84
CA SER A 156 25.56 -0.44 7.51
C SER A 156 24.53 -1.19 8.34
N LEU A 157 24.64 -2.52 8.41
CA LEU A 157 23.75 -3.38 9.20
C LEU A 157 23.81 -3.03 10.70
N ARG A 158 25.00 -2.73 11.24
CA ARG A 158 25.14 -2.26 12.63
C ARG A 158 24.45 -0.91 12.83
N ASN A 159 24.60 0.01 11.89
CA ASN A 159 23.90 1.29 11.97
C ASN A 159 22.38 1.13 11.83
N PHE A 160 21.90 0.21 11.00
CA PHE A 160 20.46 -0.06 10.84
C PHE A 160 19.78 -0.35 12.19
N GLN A 161 20.49 -0.96 13.14
CA GLN A 161 19.97 -1.22 14.49
C GLN A 161 19.60 0.04 15.28
N SER A 162 20.09 1.24 14.89
CA SER A 162 19.65 2.50 15.51
C SER A 162 18.17 2.79 15.26
N LEU A 163 17.57 2.20 14.22
CA LEU A 163 16.12 2.31 13.98
C LEU A 163 15.30 1.62 15.07
N TYR A 164 15.89 0.75 15.90
CA TYR A 164 15.18 0.15 17.04
C TYR A 164 14.86 1.17 18.15
N GLU A 165 15.40 2.38 18.07
CA GLU A 165 15.06 3.51 18.93
C GLU A 165 13.79 4.25 18.48
N ILE A 166 13.20 3.87 17.34
CA ILE A 166 11.96 4.47 16.83
C ILE A 166 10.84 4.36 17.89
N PRO A 167 10.07 5.43 18.14
CA PRO A 167 8.96 5.40 19.09
C PRO A 167 7.95 4.30 18.76
N ALA A 168 7.40 3.64 19.79
CA ALA A 168 6.48 2.50 19.62
C ALA A 168 5.27 2.78 18.72
N LYS A 169 4.79 4.04 18.66
CA LYS A 169 3.71 4.45 17.75
C LYS A 169 4.04 4.24 16.26
N TRP A 170 5.32 4.28 15.91
CA TRP A 170 5.86 4.08 14.57
C TRP A 170 6.38 2.64 14.39
N GLY A 171 5.99 1.70 15.26
CA GLY A 171 6.47 0.33 15.23
C GLY A 171 6.18 -0.41 13.91
N HIS A 172 5.09 -0.07 13.24
CA HIS A 172 4.80 -0.59 11.90
C HIS A 172 5.87 -0.13 10.89
N LEU A 173 6.28 1.13 10.89
CA LEU A 173 7.36 1.60 10.02
C LEU A 173 8.68 0.89 10.28
N LEU A 174 9.00 0.63 11.55
CA LEU A 174 10.21 -0.12 11.89
C LEU A 174 10.19 -1.51 11.23
N PHE A 175 9.06 -2.22 11.31
CA PHE A 175 8.96 -3.52 10.67
C PHE A 175 8.95 -3.44 9.14
N TYR A 176 8.31 -2.42 8.55
CA TYR A 176 8.42 -2.15 7.10
C TYR A 176 9.88 -1.97 6.67
N LEU A 177 10.63 -1.12 7.36
CA LEU A 177 12.05 -0.87 7.08
C LEU A 177 12.89 -2.12 7.27
N PHE A 178 12.56 -2.94 8.26
CA PHE A 178 13.16 -4.27 8.45
C PHE A 178 12.93 -5.15 7.23
N GLN A 179 11.67 -5.31 6.78
CA GLN A 179 11.33 -6.17 5.64
C GLN A 179 12.09 -5.77 4.37
N ILE A 180 12.08 -4.48 4.02
CA ILE A 180 12.73 -4.02 2.78
C ILE A 180 14.26 -4.10 2.86
N SER A 181 14.85 -3.77 4.01
CA SER A 181 16.31 -3.72 4.13
C SER A 181 16.92 -5.11 4.17
N TRP A 182 16.28 -6.04 4.88
CA TRP A 182 16.71 -7.43 4.87
C TRP A 182 16.52 -8.09 3.52
N SER A 183 15.44 -7.78 2.78
CA SER A 183 15.18 -8.39 1.47
C SER A 183 16.03 -7.85 0.32
N LEU A 184 16.51 -6.60 0.41
CA LEU A 184 17.19 -5.91 -0.70
C LEU A 184 18.69 -5.71 -0.47
N LEU A 185 19.15 -5.57 0.78
CA LEU A 185 20.55 -5.21 1.07
C LEU A 185 21.27 -6.24 1.96
N TYR A 186 20.61 -6.79 2.98
CA TYR A 186 21.26 -7.64 3.99
C TYR A 186 21.06 -9.15 3.78
N MET A 187 20.76 -9.58 2.55
CA MET A 187 20.57 -11.00 2.17
C MET A 187 21.89 -11.78 2.13
N GLU A 188 22.59 -11.87 3.26
CA GLU A 188 23.77 -12.73 3.43
C GLU A 188 23.42 -13.90 4.36
N GLN A 189 23.71 -15.13 3.91
CA GLN A 189 23.22 -16.35 4.56
C GLN A 189 23.70 -16.51 6.01
N ALA A 190 24.95 -16.18 6.31
CA ALA A 190 25.52 -16.25 7.65
C ALA A 190 24.91 -15.18 8.57
N TRP A 191 24.61 -13.98 8.07
CA TRP A 191 23.91 -12.95 8.83
C TRP A 191 22.48 -13.35 9.14
N VAL A 192 21.72 -13.77 8.12
CA VAL A 192 20.33 -14.21 8.29
C VAL A 192 20.26 -15.36 9.30
N SER A 193 21.10 -16.38 9.14
CA SER A 193 21.13 -17.54 10.04
C SER A 193 21.47 -17.14 11.48
N LYS A 194 22.41 -16.21 11.67
CA LYS A 194 22.80 -15.71 13.00
C LYS A 194 21.66 -14.94 13.66
N TYR A 195 21.00 -14.02 12.93
CA TYR A 195 19.91 -13.22 13.46
C TYR A 195 18.66 -14.06 13.73
N GLU A 196 18.31 -14.97 12.83
CA GLU A 196 17.18 -15.89 13.04
C GLU A 196 17.38 -16.73 14.29
N LYS A 197 18.59 -17.30 14.48
CA LYS A 197 18.92 -18.05 15.69
C LYS A 197 18.76 -17.21 16.96
N GLN A 198 19.26 -15.97 16.95
CA GLN A 198 19.11 -15.07 18.10
C GLN A 198 17.62 -14.81 18.41
N LEU A 199 16.80 -14.54 17.39
CA LEU A 199 15.37 -14.29 17.59
C LEU A 199 14.63 -15.52 18.12
N LEU A 200 15.02 -16.73 17.70
CA LEU A 200 14.47 -17.97 18.24
C LEU A 200 14.84 -18.16 19.72
N GLU A 201 16.11 -17.93 20.09
CA GLU A 201 16.55 -17.98 21.50
C GLU A 201 15.80 -16.96 22.36
N GLU A 202 15.56 -15.75 21.83
CA GLU A 202 14.77 -14.73 22.52
C GLU A 202 13.31 -15.16 22.70
N LYS A 203 12.70 -15.77 21.69
CA LYS A 203 11.34 -16.33 21.79
C LYS A 203 11.27 -17.45 22.83
N GLU A 204 12.23 -18.37 22.83
CA GLU A 204 12.32 -19.48 23.81
C GLU A 204 12.53 -18.97 25.24
N SER A 205 13.23 -17.85 25.41
CA SER A 205 13.40 -17.19 26.71
C SER A 205 12.13 -16.53 27.25
N GLY A 206 11.03 -16.56 26.50
CA GLY A 206 9.73 -16.01 26.88
C GLY A 206 9.53 -14.54 26.50
N LYS A 207 10.43 -13.93 25.70
CA LYS A 207 10.18 -12.60 25.14
C LYS A 207 9.17 -12.73 23.99
N THR A 208 7.99 -12.15 24.18
CA THR A 208 6.98 -12.04 23.12
C THR A 208 6.89 -10.59 22.62
N SER A 209 7.20 -10.41 21.34
CA SER A 209 7.03 -9.13 20.63
C SER A 209 6.54 -9.43 19.23
N GLN A 210 5.54 -8.69 18.75
CA GLN A 210 5.02 -8.85 17.40
C GLN A 210 6.11 -8.65 16.34
N MET A 211 7.02 -7.70 16.57
CA MET A 211 8.16 -7.47 15.67
C MET A 211 9.07 -8.70 15.58
N LEU A 212 9.31 -9.39 16.71
CA LEU A 212 10.13 -10.60 16.74
C LEU A 212 9.47 -11.71 15.92
N GLU A 213 8.18 -11.95 16.13
CA GLU A 213 7.43 -12.99 15.41
C GLU A 213 7.41 -12.72 13.90
N LEU A 214 7.13 -11.48 13.52
CA LEU A 214 7.10 -11.09 12.12
C LEU A 214 8.48 -11.10 11.45
N ALA A 215 9.55 -10.81 12.19
CA ALA A 215 10.91 -10.97 11.68
C ALA A 215 11.24 -12.45 11.39
N LEU A 216 10.77 -13.39 12.23
CA LEU A 216 10.90 -14.83 11.95
C LEU A 216 10.08 -15.25 10.72
N VAL A 217 8.86 -14.71 10.53
CA VAL A 217 8.10 -14.93 9.29
C VAL A 217 8.88 -14.40 8.09
N HIS A 218 9.44 -13.20 8.20
CA HIS A 218 10.21 -12.57 7.13
C HIS A 218 11.46 -13.37 6.74
N PHE A 219 12.19 -13.95 7.70
CA PHE A 219 13.34 -14.81 7.36
C PHE A 219 12.93 -16.11 6.66
N ALA A 220 11.80 -16.72 7.07
CA ALA A 220 11.25 -17.87 6.34
C ALA A 220 10.86 -17.50 4.91
N PHE A 221 10.19 -16.35 4.72
CA PHE A 221 9.90 -15.76 3.40
C PHE A 221 11.19 -15.54 2.57
N ALA A 222 12.19 -14.90 3.15
CA ALA A 222 13.44 -14.57 2.49
C ALA A 222 14.24 -15.82 2.08
N SER A 223 14.09 -16.91 2.84
CA SER A 223 14.70 -18.21 2.52
C SER A 223 13.95 -19.04 1.46
N GLY A 224 12.78 -18.59 1.00
CA GLY A 224 11.94 -19.36 0.08
C GLY A 224 11.29 -20.58 0.73
N ASN A 225 10.96 -20.50 2.02
CA ASN A 225 10.27 -21.57 2.75
C ASN A 225 8.87 -21.09 3.15
N GLU A 226 7.95 -21.13 2.18
CA GLU A 226 6.56 -20.70 2.34
C GLU A 226 5.83 -21.51 3.42
N GLU A 227 6.05 -22.82 3.50
CA GLU A 227 5.43 -23.68 4.51
C GLU A 227 5.77 -23.20 5.93
N LEU A 228 7.05 -22.90 6.18
CA LEU A 228 7.49 -22.37 7.47
C LEU A 228 6.99 -20.94 7.71
N ALA A 229 6.96 -20.10 6.68
CA ALA A 229 6.48 -18.73 6.78
C ALA A 229 5.00 -18.67 7.17
N PHE A 230 4.15 -19.41 6.46
CA PHE A 230 2.71 -19.47 6.72
C PHE A 230 2.40 -20.09 8.08
N LYS A 231 3.13 -21.16 8.47
CA LYS A 231 3.01 -21.72 9.81
C LYS A 231 3.36 -20.71 10.90
N ARG A 232 4.43 -19.95 10.75
CA ARG A 232 4.83 -18.91 11.71
C ARG A 232 3.80 -17.78 11.75
N LEU A 233 3.28 -17.38 10.59
CA LEU A 233 2.29 -16.32 10.48
C LEU A 233 0.97 -16.69 11.17
N ALA A 234 0.48 -17.92 10.97
CA ALA A 234 -0.72 -18.44 11.63
C ALA A 234 -0.56 -18.58 13.16
N GLN A 235 0.68 -18.59 13.66
CA GLN A 235 0.99 -18.67 15.09
C GLN A 235 1.22 -17.31 15.75
N CYS A 236 1.12 -16.20 15.02
CA CYS A 236 1.23 -14.86 15.59
C CYS A 236 0.10 -14.61 16.60
N GLU A 237 0.44 -14.18 17.82
CA GLU A 237 -0.55 -13.93 18.88
C GLU A 237 -1.41 -12.69 18.60
N LYS A 238 -0.82 -11.70 17.92
CA LYS A 238 -1.46 -10.42 17.59
C LYS A 238 -1.78 -10.36 16.11
N LYS A 239 -2.94 -9.77 15.79
CA LYS A 239 -3.33 -9.46 14.42
C LYS A 239 -2.25 -8.59 13.77
N VAL A 240 -1.75 -9.05 12.64
CA VAL A 240 -0.73 -8.37 11.84
C VAL A 240 -1.39 -7.26 11.04
N ASP A 241 -0.70 -6.13 10.90
CA ASP A 241 -1.15 -5.02 10.08
C ASP A 241 -1.10 -5.38 8.58
N MET A 242 -2.13 -4.99 7.83
CA MET A 242 -2.27 -5.32 6.39
C MET A 242 -1.11 -4.78 5.57
N VAL A 243 -0.53 -3.64 5.97
CA VAL A 243 0.65 -3.04 5.33
C VAL A 243 1.77 -4.08 5.17
N HIS A 244 2.01 -4.90 6.19
CA HIS A 244 3.13 -5.84 6.19
C HIS A 244 2.94 -7.01 5.22
N TYR A 245 1.70 -7.39 4.97
CA TYR A 245 1.35 -8.38 3.95
C TYR A 245 1.68 -7.87 2.55
N LEU A 246 1.31 -6.61 2.28
CA LEU A 246 1.54 -5.97 0.98
C LEU A 246 3.02 -5.83 0.66
N VAL A 247 3.88 -5.63 1.66
CA VAL A 247 5.33 -5.58 1.45
C VAL A 247 5.87 -6.89 0.86
N TRP A 248 5.44 -8.05 1.37
CA TRP A 248 5.89 -9.33 0.82
C TRP A 248 5.46 -9.50 -0.63
N MET A 249 4.21 -9.15 -0.95
CA MET A 249 3.69 -9.18 -2.34
C MET A 249 4.46 -8.23 -3.25
N LYS A 250 4.71 -7.00 -2.79
CA LYS A 250 5.49 -5.98 -3.51
C LYS A 250 6.90 -6.47 -3.83
N LEU A 251 7.57 -7.11 -2.86
CA LEU A 251 8.90 -7.69 -3.04
C LEU A 251 8.91 -8.84 -4.06
N LEU A 252 7.91 -9.72 -4.04
CA LEU A 252 7.78 -10.82 -5.01
C LEU A 252 7.54 -10.30 -6.43
N VAL A 253 6.66 -9.30 -6.59
CA VAL A 253 6.41 -8.65 -7.89
C VAL A 253 7.67 -7.99 -8.43
N ASP A 254 8.41 -7.27 -7.57
CA ASP A 254 9.63 -6.59 -7.97
C ASP A 254 10.74 -7.57 -8.40
N LYS A 255 10.75 -8.79 -7.82
CA LYS A 255 11.62 -9.91 -8.24
C LYS A 255 11.03 -10.77 -9.36
N GLN A 256 9.79 -10.49 -9.81
CA GLN A 256 9.04 -11.27 -10.80
C GLN A 256 8.86 -12.75 -10.42
N GLU A 257 8.72 -13.04 -9.13
CA GLU A 257 8.52 -14.39 -8.59
C GLU A 257 7.02 -14.75 -8.55
N TRP A 258 6.40 -14.92 -9.73
CA TRP A 258 4.94 -15.06 -9.88
C TRP A 258 4.35 -16.29 -9.20
N ASP A 259 5.02 -17.43 -9.24
CA ASP A 259 4.55 -18.66 -8.58
C ASP A 259 4.47 -18.48 -7.06
N ARG A 260 5.51 -17.85 -6.49
CA ARG A 260 5.55 -17.52 -5.06
C ARG A 260 4.50 -16.46 -4.73
N LEU A 261 4.31 -15.45 -5.59
CA LEU A 261 3.27 -14.44 -5.42
C LEU A 261 1.89 -15.10 -5.26
N LEU A 262 1.54 -16.05 -6.13
CA LEU A 262 0.25 -16.73 -6.03
C LEU A 262 0.10 -17.47 -4.70
N LEU A 263 1.12 -18.21 -4.25
CA LEU A 263 1.08 -18.90 -2.95
C LEU A 263 0.78 -17.93 -1.80
N TRP A 264 1.45 -16.77 -1.80
CA TRP A 264 1.22 -15.73 -0.80
C TRP A 264 -0.15 -15.08 -0.92
N LEU A 265 -0.64 -14.82 -2.13
CA LEU A 265 -1.97 -14.28 -2.35
C LEU A 265 -3.04 -15.21 -1.78
N LEU A 266 -2.94 -16.51 -2.05
CA LEU A 266 -3.90 -17.51 -1.60
C LEU A 266 -3.85 -17.74 -0.09
N ASP A 267 -2.66 -17.84 0.51
CA ASP A 267 -2.52 -18.00 1.97
C ASP A 267 -3.03 -16.78 2.73
N LEU A 268 -2.84 -15.58 2.18
CA LEU A 268 -3.28 -14.34 2.83
C LEU A 268 -4.77 -14.04 2.65
N LYS A 269 -5.44 -14.70 1.69
CA LYS A 269 -6.85 -14.49 1.34
C LYS A 269 -7.80 -14.49 2.55
N PRO A 270 -7.74 -15.45 3.49
CA PRO A 270 -8.62 -15.48 4.66
C PRO A 270 -8.47 -14.26 5.57
N TYR A 271 -7.24 -13.73 5.72
CA TYR A 271 -6.97 -12.56 6.56
C TYR A 271 -7.59 -11.29 5.98
N PHE A 272 -7.58 -11.15 4.65
CA PHE A 272 -8.27 -10.05 3.97
C PHE A 272 -9.78 -10.22 4.03
N LEU A 273 -10.33 -11.43 3.83
CA LEU A 273 -11.76 -11.68 3.95
C LEU A 273 -12.31 -11.35 5.35
N GLU A 274 -11.58 -11.68 6.43
CA GLU A 274 -11.93 -11.28 7.80
C GLU A 274 -11.97 -9.75 7.96
N GLY A 275 -11.10 -9.04 7.24
CA GLY A 275 -10.99 -7.58 7.26
C GLY A 275 -12.07 -6.84 6.48
N VAL A 276 -12.91 -7.51 5.67
CA VAL A 276 -13.90 -6.87 4.77
C VAL A 276 -14.84 -5.92 5.50
N GLY A 277 -15.17 -6.20 6.77
CA GLY A 277 -15.98 -5.31 7.59
C GLY A 277 -15.38 -3.90 7.73
N THR A 278 -14.05 -3.77 7.76
CA THR A 278 -13.35 -2.47 7.89
C THR A 278 -13.32 -1.65 6.60
N TYR A 279 -13.48 -2.30 5.44
CA TYR A 279 -13.44 -1.68 4.12
C TYR A 279 -14.41 -0.49 3.99
N TYR A 280 -15.62 -0.61 4.51
CA TYR A 280 -16.64 0.44 4.35
C TYR A 280 -16.48 1.63 5.30
N TYR A 281 -15.62 1.52 6.32
CA TYR A 281 -15.50 2.54 7.38
C TYR A 281 -14.18 3.29 7.37
N HIS A 282 -13.10 2.71 6.83
CA HIS A 282 -11.76 3.28 6.87
C HIS A 282 -11.17 3.43 5.46
N SER A 283 -10.69 4.63 5.13
CA SER A 283 -10.05 4.91 3.83
C SER A 283 -8.85 4.00 3.59
N ASP A 284 -8.00 3.86 4.60
CA ASP A 284 -6.71 3.19 4.48
C ASP A 284 -6.92 1.68 4.24
N SER A 285 -7.92 1.10 4.92
CA SER A 285 -8.36 -0.26 4.63
C SER A 285 -8.74 -0.43 3.16
N ARG A 286 -9.52 0.48 2.56
CA ARG A 286 -9.88 0.38 1.13
C ARG A 286 -8.66 0.38 0.23
N GLU A 287 -7.69 1.25 0.48
CA GLU A 287 -6.46 1.32 -0.29
C GLU A 287 -5.69 -0.01 -0.23
N PHE A 288 -5.56 -0.60 0.96
CA PHE A 288 -4.91 -1.90 1.13
C PHE A 288 -5.67 -3.05 0.44
N PHE A 289 -7.00 -3.05 0.49
CA PHE A 289 -7.80 -4.02 -0.25
C PHE A 289 -7.57 -3.88 -1.76
N HIS A 290 -7.70 -2.68 -2.32
CA HIS A 290 -7.48 -2.49 -3.74
C HIS A 290 -6.05 -2.85 -4.17
N GLU A 291 -5.05 -2.55 -3.34
CA GLU A 291 -3.67 -2.97 -3.62
C GLU A 291 -3.53 -4.50 -3.63
N TYR A 292 -4.07 -5.19 -2.63
CA TYR A 292 -4.09 -6.66 -2.56
C TYR A 292 -4.75 -7.28 -3.80
N LEU A 293 -5.95 -6.82 -4.15
CA LEU A 293 -6.70 -7.33 -5.29
C LEU A 293 -5.96 -7.05 -6.61
N SER A 294 -5.25 -5.91 -6.70
CA SER A 294 -4.43 -5.58 -7.88
C SER A 294 -3.29 -6.57 -8.12
N TYR A 295 -2.81 -7.29 -7.10
CA TYR A 295 -1.75 -8.28 -7.26
C TYR A 295 -2.21 -9.55 -7.97
N PHE A 296 -3.48 -9.97 -7.80
CA PHE A 296 -4.05 -11.05 -8.62
C PHE A 296 -4.13 -10.63 -10.10
N TRP A 297 -4.51 -9.38 -10.37
CA TRP A 297 -4.52 -8.87 -11.74
C TRP A 297 -3.12 -8.86 -12.35
N LYS A 298 -2.11 -8.38 -11.61
CA LYS A 298 -0.71 -8.43 -12.06
C LYS A 298 -0.25 -9.87 -12.33
N TYR A 299 -0.58 -10.81 -11.45
CA TYR A 299 -0.30 -12.24 -11.65
C TYR A 299 -0.91 -12.72 -12.99
N ALA A 300 -2.22 -12.52 -13.18
CA ALA A 300 -2.93 -12.96 -14.39
C ALA A 300 -2.35 -12.35 -15.67
N GLN A 301 -2.00 -11.04 -15.65
CA GLN A 301 -1.38 -10.37 -16.79
C GLN A 301 -0.02 -10.98 -17.19
N HIS A 302 0.75 -11.47 -16.22
CA HIS A 302 2.09 -11.99 -16.45
C HIS A 302 2.12 -13.49 -16.75
N THR A 303 1.24 -14.28 -16.14
CA THR A 303 1.19 -15.73 -16.33
C THR A 303 0.20 -16.17 -17.40
N GLY A 304 -0.81 -15.34 -17.69
CA GLY A 304 -1.95 -15.71 -18.54
C GLY A 304 -2.99 -16.60 -17.83
N ASP A 305 -2.78 -16.88 -16.54
CA ASP A 305 -3.72 -17.64 -15.70
C ASP A 305 -4.70 -16.68 -15.03
N GLU A 306 -5.91 -16.61 -15.59
CA GLU A 306 -6.98 -15.74 -15.11
C GLU A 306 -7.88 -16.42 -14.08
N ASP A 307 -7.80 -17.74 -13.90
CA ASP A 307 -8.73 -18.51 -13.05
C ASP A 307 -8.69 -18.00 -11.59
N GLN A 308 -7.47 -17.79 -11.09
CA GLN A 308 -7.25 -17.29 -9.72
C GLN A 308 -7.68 -15.83 -9.54
N TYR A 309 -7.60 -15.03 -10.61
CA TYR A 309 -8.10 -13.65 -10.60
C TYR A 309 -9.63 -13.63 -10.56
N GLU A 310 -10.28 -14.43 -11.40
CA GLU A 310 -11.74 -14.53 -11.42
C GLU A 310 -12.31 -15.08 -10.10
N GLU A 311 -11.71 -16.13 -9.54
CA GLU A 311 -12.13 -16.69 -8.25
C GLU A 311 -12.03 -15.63 -7.13
N MET A 312 -10.94 -14.87 -7.09
CA MET A 312 -10.80 -13.75 -6.18
C MET A 312 -11.90 -12.71 -6.38
N LEU A 313 -12.21 -12.33 -7.63
CA LEU A 313 -13.26 -11.35 -7.93
C LEU A 313 -14.62 -11.81 -7.40
N ILE A 314 -14.93 -13.11 -7.46
CA ILE A 314 -16.17 -13.67 -6.94
C ILE A 314 -16.19 -13.65 -5.41
N GLU A 315 -15.12 -14.09 -4.76
CA GLU A 315 -15.05 -14.22 -3.30
C GLU A 315 -15.10 -12.87 -2.57
N PHE A 316 -14.56 -11.81 -3.18
CA PHE A 316 -14.54 -10.47 -2.59
C PHE A 316 -15.80 -9.65 -2.89
N LEU A 317 -16.83 -10.24 -3.51
CA LEU A 317 -18.11 -9.55 -3.66
C LEU A 317 -18.69 -9.17 -2.28
N PRO A 318 -19.25 -7.95 -2.13
CA PRO A 318 -19.56 -6.99 -3.18
C PRO A 318 -18.49 -5.92 -3.45
N ILE A 319 -17.28 -6.03 -2.87
CA ILE A 319 -16.21 -5.02 -3.06
C ILE A 319 -15.80 -4.93 -4.54
N THR A 320 -15.60 -6.10 -5.16
CA THR A 320 -15.12 -6.31 -6.53
C THR A 320 -16.22 -6.23 -7.60
N PHE A 321 -17.39 -5.69 -7.26
CA PHE A 321 -18.56 -5.71 -8.15
C PHE A 321 -18.26 -5.08 -9.53
N TYR A 322 -17.58 -3.93 -9.54
CA TYR A 322 -17.30 -3.23 -10.79
C TYR A 322 -16.24 -3.97 -11.61
N GLU A 323 -15.16 -4.40 -10.97
CA GLU A 323 -14.06 -5.14 -11.59
C GLU A 323 -14.54 -6.46 -12.18
N TYR A 324 -15.37 -7.21 -11.46
CA TYR A 324 -15.95 -8.46 -11.96
C TYR A 324 -16.95 -8.22 -13.09
N GLY A 325 -17.74 -7.14 -13.00
CA GLY A 325 -18.63 -6.74 -14.10
C GLY A 325 -17.86 -6.41 -15.38
N GLU A 326 -16.75 -5.66 -15.29
CA GLU A 326 -15.90 -5.35 -16.44
C GLU A 326 -15.23 -6.61 -17.00
N TYR A 327 -14.71 -7.49 -16.12
CA TYR A 327 -14.10 -8.75 -16.51
C TYR A 327 -15.04 -9.61 -17.35
N LEU A 328 -16.27 -9.86 -16.86
CA LEU A 328 -17.28 -10.66 -17.56
C LEU A 328 -17.65 -10.07 -18.93
N MET A 329 -17.71 -8.74 -19.04
CA MET A 329 -17.98 -8.07 -20.32
C MET A 329 -16.83 -8.28 -21.32
N VAL A 330 -15.57 -8.22 -20.85
CA VAL A 330 -14.39 -8.43 -21.70
C VAL A 330 -14.34 -9.86 -22.25
N ILE A 331 -14.63 -10.87 -21.43
CA ILE A 331 -14.63 -12.27 -21.85
C ILE A 331 -15.92 -12.70 -22.56
N GLY A 332 -16.93 -11.82 -22.63
CA GLY A 332 -18.20 -12.08 -23.32
C GLY A 332 -19.22 -12.91 -22.53
N GLU A 333 -19.00 -13.08 -21.22
CA GLU A 333 -19.88 -13.84 -20.31
C GLU A 333 -21.09 -13.00 -19.88
N HIS A 334 -21.94 -12.65 -20.85
CA HIS A 334 -23.08 -11.76 -20.65
C HIS A 334 -24.15 -12.33 -19.70
N GLU A 335 -24.34 -13.65 -19.68
CA GLU A 335 -25.32 -14.30 -18.78
C GLU A 335 -24.91 -14.13 -17.31
N ARG A 336 -23.66 -14.47 -16.97
CA ARG A 336 -23.09 -14.27 -15.63
C ARG A 336 -23.06 -12.80 -15.24
N TRP A 337 -22.83 -11.89 -16.19
CA TRP A 337 -22.91 -10.46 -15.94
C TRP A 337 -24.32 -10.03 -15.51
N VAL A 338 -25.36 -10.54 -16.17
CA VAL A 338 -26.76 -10.29 -15.77
C VAL A 338 -27.02 -10.85 -14.39
N GLU A 339 -26.60 -12.09 -14.11
CA GLU A 339 -26.74 -12.70 -12.79
C GLU A 339 -26.12 -11.83 -11.69
N LEU A 340 -24.93 -11.28 -11.94
CA LEU A 340 -24.27 -10.34 -11.05
C LEU A 340 -25.14 -9.09 -10.80
N GLN A 341 -25.70 -8.48 -11.83
CA GLN A 341 -26.60 -7.32 -11.68
C GLN A 341 -27.85 -7.66 -10.86
N VAL A 342 -28.41 -8.86 -11.08
CA VAL A 342 -29.60 -9.36 -10.39
C VAL A 342 -29.32 -9.63 -8.91
N ILE A 343 -28.21 -10.29 -8.60
CA ILE A 343 -27.80 -10.58 -7.22
C ILE A 343 -27.62 -9.28 -6.43
N MET A 344 -27.00 -8.27 -7.05
CA MET A 344 -26.81 -6.96 -6.43
C MET A 344 -28.08 -6.12 -6.36
N GLY A 345 -29.10 -6.47 -7.16
CA GLY A 345 -30.42 -5.86 -7.14
C GLY A 345 -30.44 -4.42 -7.64
N TYR A 346 -29.50 -4.02 -8.50
CA TYR A 346 -29.48 -2.68 -9.07
C TYR A 346 -30.67 -2.43 -10.00
N SER A 347 -31.23 -1.22 -9.93
CA SER A 347 -32.26 -0.81 -10.88
C SER A 347 -31.63 -0.64 -12.27
N PRO A 348 -32.32 -0.94 -13.37
CA PRO A 348 -31.80 -0.77 -14.73
C PRO A 348 -31.28 0.64 -15.04
N GLU A 349 -31.77 1.66 -14.33
CA GLU A 349 -31.26 3.04 -14.47
C GLU A 349 -29.87 3.28 -13.87
N LEU A 350 -29.45 2.45 -12.92
CA LEU A 350 -28.13 2.52 -12.28
C LEU A 350 -27.08 1.73 -13.06
N ILE A 351 -27.51 0.84 -13.94
CA ILE A 351 -26.66 0.06 -14.83
C ILE A 351 -26.20 0.95 -15.99
N GLN A 352 -24.94 0.83 -16.40
CA GLN A 352 -24.44 1.59 -17.53
C GLN A 352 -25.22 1.24 -18.81
N ARG A 353 -25.75 2.27 -19.48
CA ARG A 353 -26.60 2.09 -20.66
C ARG A 353 -25.87 1.41 -21.82
N LYS A 354 -24.54 1.57 -21.90
CA LYS A 354 -23.71 0.93 -22.94
C LYS A 354 -23.74 -0.58 -22.75
N ASP A 355 -23.39 -1.05 -21.56
CA ASP A 355 -23.29 -2.47 -21.22
C ASP A 355 -24.64 -3.18 -21.38
N LEU A 356 -25.72 -2.54 -20.92
CA LEU A 356 -27.06 -3.10 -21.08
C LEU A 356 -27.47 -3.24 -22.57
N LYS A 357 -27.07 -2.30 -23.43
CA LYS A 357 -27.31 -2.40 -24.87
C LYS A 357 -26.49 -3.51 -25.51
N GLU A 358 -25.26 -3.68 -25.06
CA GLU A 358 -24.35 -4.71 -25.54
C GLU A 358 -24.92 -6.09 -25.21
N VAL A 359 -25.29 -6.35 -23.95
CA VAL A 359 -25.97 -7.58 -23.53
C VAL A 359 -27.25 -7.83 -24.34
N VAL A 360 -28.11 -6.82 -24.51
CA VAL A 360 -29.33 -6.95 -25.32
C VAL A 360 -29.01 -7.21 -26.80
N SER A 361 -27.85 -6.80 -27.32
CA SER A 361 -27.48 -7.08 -28.70
C SER A 361 -26.98 -8.51 -28.93
N PHE A 362 -26.32 -9.11 -27.93
CA PHE A 362 -25.78 -10.46 -28.00
C PHE A 362 -26.76 -11.52 -27.53
N GLN A 363 -27.46 -11.28 -26.41
CA GLN A 363 -28.35 -12.25 -25.77
C GLN A 363 -29.53 -11.52 -25.11
N LYS A 364 -30.57 -11.24 -25.90
CA LYS A 364 -31.75 -10.46 -25.49
C LYS A 364 -32.48 -11.07 -24.29
N GLU A 365 -32.57 -12.40 -24.27
CA GLU A 365 -33.25 -13.20 -23.25
C GLU A 365 -32.63 -12.98 -21.87
N SER A 366 -31.30 -12.84 -21.82
CA SER A 366 -30.56 -12.64 -20.56
C SER A 366 -30.90 -11.32 -19.90
N ALA A 367 -31.40 -10.30 -20.61
CA ALA A 367 -31.77 -9.03 -19.98
C ALA A 367 -33.12 -9.07 -19.24
N LEU A 368 -33.97 -10.07 -19.48
CA LEU A 368 -35.31 -10.16 -18.89
C LEU A 368 -35.31 -10.17 -17.34
N PRO A 369 -34.45 -10.95 -16.65
CA PRO A 369 -34.43 -11.03 -15.18
C PRO A 369 -34.17 -9.68 -14.51
N ILE A 370 -33.28 -8.86 -15.07
CA ILE A 370 -32.97 -7.50 -14.55
C ILE A 370 -34.25 -6.65 -14.48
N TYR A 371 -35.03 -6.64 -15.55
CA TYR A 371 -36.27 -5.86 -15.59
C TYR A 371 -37.36 -6.45 -14.69
N HIS A 372 -37.52 -7.78 -14.68
CA HIS A 372 -38.50 -8.44 -13.83
C HIS A 372 -38.27 -8.13 -12.34
N GLN A 373 -37.03 -8.27 -11.87
CA GLN A 373 -36.68 -7.99 -10.48
C GLN A 373 -36.87 -6.51 -10.13
N ALA A 374 -36.46 -5.61 -11.02
CA ALA A 374 -36.62 -4.17 -10.80
C ALA A 374 -38.09 -3.75 -10.72
N ILE A 375 -38.95 -4.30 -11.58
CA ILE A 375 -40.40 -4.07 -11.54
C ILE A 375 -40.97 -4.53 -10.20
N ASP A 376 -40.63 -5.75 -9.77
CA ASP A 376 -41.12 -6.31 -8.50
C ASP A 376 -40.71 -5.45 -7.30
N ARG A 377 -39.43 -5.05 -7.25
CA ARG A 377 -38.89 -4.14 -6.21
C ARG A 377 -39.64 -2.81 -6.18
N LEU A 378 -39.84 -2.17 -7.33
CA LEU A 378 -40.54 -0.88 -7.43
C LEU A 378 -42.02 -0.97 -7.04
N ILE A 379 -42.69 -2.08 -7.32
CA ILE A 379 -44.07 -2.30 -6.85
C ILE A 379 -44.08 -2.43 -5.32
N ASN A 380 -43.10 -3.14 -4.75
CA ASN A 380 -42.99 -3.36 -3.31
C ASN A 380 -42.61 -2.11 -2.50
N GLU A 381 -42.03 -1.07 -3.12
CA GLU A 381 -41.80 0.25 -2.49
C GLU A 381 -43.09 1.01 -2.15
N ARG A 382 -44.21 0.65 -2.79
CA ARG A 382 -45.56 1.17 -2.51
C ARG A 382 -45.72 2.69 -2.60
N THR A 383 -44.89 3.36 -3.41
CA THR A 383 -45.06 4.79 -3.69
C THR A 383 -45.59 5.02 -5.11
N ARG A 384 -46.31 6.13 -5.30
CA ARG A 384 -46.83 6.48 -6.64
C ARG A 384 -45.71 6.70 -7.66
N LYS A 385 -44.57 7.25 -7.24
CA LYS A 385 -43.40 7.43 -8.09
C LYS A 385 -42.80 6.08 -8.51
N SER A 386 -42.68 5.15 -7.57
CA SER A 386 -42.15 3.81 -7.85
C SER A 386 -43.04 3.03 -8.83
N TYR A 387 -44.37 3.13 -8.71
CA TYR A 387 -45.28 2.55 -9.68
C TYR A 387 -45.10 3.12 -11.10
N GLN A 388 -44.91 4.43 -11.24
CA GLN A 388 -44.65 5.05 -12.54
C GLN A 388 -43.34 4.54 -13.17
N SER A 389 -42.29 4.39 -12.36
CA SER A 389 -41.03 3.77 -12.80
C SER A 389 -41.24 2.30 -13.21
N ALA A 390 -42.04 1.54 -12.46
CA ALA A 390 -42.39 0.15 -12.82
C ALA A 390 -43.11 0.08 -14.18
N ILE A 391 -44.04 1.00 -14.47
CA ILE A 391 -44.70 1.09 -15.78
C ILE A 391 -43.69 1.38 -16.91
N LYS A 392 -42.66 2.20 -16.66
CA LYS A 392 -41.59 2.47 -17.63
C LYS A 392 -40.78 1.21 -17.93
N HIS A 393 -40.42 0.44 -16.90
CA HIS A 393 -39.72 -0.83 -17.06
C HIS A 393 -40.59 -1.89 -17.74
N LEU A 394 -41.88 -1.98 -17.41
CA LEU A 394 -42.83 -2.88 -18.08
C LEU A 394 -42.94 -2.61 -19.59
N LYS A 395 -42.86 -1.34 -20.02
CA LYS A 395 -42.84 -1.01 -21.46
C LYS A 395 -41.57 -1.50 -22.14
N THR A 396 -40.43 -1.39 -21.46
CA THR A 396 -39.13 -1.88 -21.99
C THR A 396 -39.13 -3.40 -22.05
N LEU A 397 -39.59 -4.05 -20.98
CA LEU A 397 -39.76 -5.50 -20.90
C LEU A 397 -40.70 -6.03 -22.00
N ARG A 398 -41.82 -5.34 -22.26
CA ARG A 398 -42.71 -5.69 -23.38
C ARG A 398 -41.99 -5.67 -24.73
N SER A 399 -41.11 -4.69 -24.95
CA SER A 399 -40.32 -4.62 -26.18
C SER A 399 -39.35 -5.80 -26.29
N LEU A 400 -38.72 -6.20 -25.19
CA LEU A 400 -37.82 -7.37 -25.19
C LEU A 400 -38.60 -8.65 -25.51
N TYR A 401 -39.74 -8.90 -24.86
CA TYR A 401 -40.58 -10.06 -25.16
C TYR A 401 -41.10 -10.07 -26.60
N PHE A 402 -41.48 -8.90 -27.15
CA PHE A 402 -41.89 -8.76 -28.54
C PHE A 402 -40.76 -9.14 -29.50
N ASP A 403 -39.56 -8.62 -29.26
CA ASP A 403 -38.37 -8.92 -30.06
C ASP A 403 -37.97 -10.41 -30.01
N LEU A 404 -38.34 -11.11 -28.94
CA LEU A 404 -38.11 -12.54 -28.73
C LEU A 404 -39.24 -13.43 -29.28
N GLY A 405 -40.35 -12.84 -29.76
CA GLY A 405 -41.55 -13.58 -30.17
C GLY A 405 -42.32 -14.23 -29.00
N GLU A 406 -42.07 -13.79 -27.76
CA GLU A 406 -42.64 -14.35 -26.52
C GLU A 406 -43.77 -13.47 -25.94
N GLU A 407 -44.59 -12.87 -26.81
CA GLU A 407 -45.65 -11.90 -26.44
C GLU A 407 -46.74 -12.52 -25.54
N GLU A 408 -47.04 -13.81 -25.75
CA GLU A 408 -47.99 -14.55 -24.93
C GLU A 408 -47.48 -14.67 -23.49
N ARG A 409 -46.19 -14.97 -23.31
CA ARG A 409 -45.55 -15.07 -22.00
C ARG A 409 -45.56 -13.73 -21.27
N PHE A 410 -45.32 -12.62 -21.97
CA PHE A 410 -45.48 -11.28 -21.41
C PHE A 410 -46.92 -11.03 -20.94
N SER A 411 -47.91 -11.43 -21.73
CA SER A 411 -49.33 -11.26 -21.39
C SER A 411 -49.71 -12.06 -20.13
N GLN A 412 -49.21 -13.29 -20.01
CA GLN A 412 -49.36 -14.12 -18.81
C GLN A 412 -48.74 -13.46 -17.58
N TYR A 413 -47.53 -12.91 -17.70
CA TYR A 413 -46.85 -12.18 -16.64
C TYR A 413 -47.63 -10.94 -16.16
N ILE A 414 -48.16 -10.13 -17.09
CA ILE A 414 -49.00 -8.97 -16.75
C ILE A 414 -50.24 -9.39 -15.96
N ASN A 415 -50.94 -10.44 -16.41
CA ASN A 415 -52.13 -10.96 -15.72
C ASN A 415 -51.78 -11.47 -14.31
N GLN A 416 -50.64 -12.14 -14.16
CA GLN A 416 -50.15 -12.59 -12.87
C GLN A 416 -49.88 -11.41 -11.94
N ILE A 417 -49.13 -10.40 -12.40
CA ILE A 417 -48.84 -9.19 -11.60
C ILE A 417 -50.11 -8.45 -11.21
N ALA A 418 -51.05 -8.27 -12.15
CA ALA A 418 -52.31 -7.59 -11.87
C ALA A 418 -53.12 -8.33 -10.80
N THR A 419 -53.08 -9.67 -10.80
CA THR A 419 -53.75 -10.50 -9.82
C THR A 419 -53.06 -10.45 -8.46
N VAL A 420 -51.75 -10.68 -8.41
CA VAL A 420 -50.94 -10.69 -7.16
C VAL A 420 -51.04 -9.34 -6.44
N TYR A 421 -50.95 -8.24 -7.20
CA TYR A 421 -51.00 -6.88 -6.69
C TYR A 421 -52.39 -6.23 -6.81
N GLY A 422 -53.47 -7.01 -6.89
CA GLY A 422 -54.84 -6.52 -7.09
C GLY A 422 -55.33 -5.52 -6.03
N ARG A 423 -54.78 -5.58 -4.81
CA ARG A 423 -55.13 -4.69 -3.70
C ARG A 423 -54.47 -3.31 -3.79
N LEU A 424 -53.39 -3.18 -4.57
CA LEU A 424 -52.66 -1.91 -4.74
C LEU A 424 -53.37 -1.02 -5.77
N ARG A 425 -54.47 -0.37 -5.38
CA ARG A 425 -55.32 0.44 -6.29
C ARG A 425 -54.54 1.45 -7.12
N ALA A 426 -53.59 2.16 -6.50
CA ALA A 426 -52.75 3.14 -7.20
C ALA A 426 -51.87 2.47 -8.27
N PHE A 427 -51.34 1.27 -8.02
CA PHE A 427 -50.60 0.52 -9.03
C PHE A 427 -51.52 0.04 -10.17
N GLN A 428 -52.72 -0.45 -9.84
CA GLN A 428 -53.72 -0.85 -10.83
C GLN A 428 -54.16 0.32 -11.74
N GLU A 429 -54.30 1.53 -11.19
CA GLU A 429 -54.52 2.74 -11.98
C GLU A 429 -53.37 3.02 -12.95
N GLU A 430 -52.12 2.90 -12.51
CA GLU A 430 -50.96 3.10 -13.37
C GLU A 430 -50.85 2.00 -14.45
N LEU A 431 -51.22 0.74 -14.16
CA LEU A 431 -51.31 -0.33 -15.16
C LEU A 431 -52.37 -0.03 -16.25
N ARG A 432 -53.56 0.47 -15.86
CA ARG A 432 -54.59 0.91 -16.81
C ARG A 432 -54.12 2.08 -17.67
N LYS A 433 -53.52 3.10 -17.06
CA LYS A 433 -52.91 4.23 -17.80
C LYS A 433 -51.81 3.76 -18.75
N GLY A 434 -51.05 2.75 -18.35
CA GLY A 434 -50.03 2.09 -19.16
C GLY A 434 -50.58 1.23 -20.31
N LYS A 435 -51.90 1.02 -20.36
CA LYS A 435 -52.60 0.10 -21.28
C LYS A 435 -52.14 -1.36 -21.15
N PHE A 436 -51.82 -1.79 -19.93
CA PHE A 436 -51.48 -3.19 -19.64
C PHE A 436 -52.71 -4.02 -19.26
N ILE A 437 -53.72 -3.37 -18.66
CA ILE A 437 -55.00 -3.97 -18.29
C ILE A 437 -56.13 -3.00 -18.64
N SER A 438 -57.35 -3.52 -18.77
CA SER A 438 -58.56 -2.74 -19.07
C SER A 438 -59.14 -2.00 -17.86
#